data_AF-A0A7K9C8L4-F1
#
_entry.id   AF-A0A7K9C8L4-F1
#
_cell.length_a   1.000
_cell.length_b   1.000
_cell.length_c   1.000
_cell.angle_alpha   90.00
_cell.angle_beta   90.00
_cell.angle_gamma   90.00
#
_symmetry.space_group_name_H-M   'P 1'
#
loop_
_entity.id
_entity.type
_entity.pdbx_description
1 polymer ?
#
loop_
_entity_poly.entity_id
_entity_poly.type
_entity_poly.pdbx_seq_one_letter_code
_entity_poly.pdbx_strand_id
1 'polypeptide(L)'
;RGISSDERPKRPLTAYFRFLKENHLAFKQKNPEISSLELMKKIAGAWRELPASQKQAYEEARKTDWQKYKEQLAAYKAQLTPAQAAALKEERRKQLAKRRSARVKRELTVLGKPKRPRSGFNIFVSENFQESPGITPVAKLKQLFDTWRKLSTSQKQPYLQLAEDDKVRYANEMKSWEAKMVELGREDLVRFRRQKQKPRTAGTAKKAQTAKASPRDSKAKLKKPEE
;
A
#
# COMPACT_ATOMS: atom_id res chain seq x y z
N ARG A 1 -18.82 26.71 -1.17
CA ARG A 1 -18.84 25.24 -1.44
C ARG A 1 -17.39 24.80 -1.66
N GLY A 2 -17.00 23.59 -1.24
CA GLY A 2 -15.61 23.12 -1.42
C GLY A 2 -15.42 22.48 -2.80
N ILE A 3 -14.37 22.86 -3.53
CA ILE A 3 -14.06 22.32 -4.86
C ILE A 3 -13.72 20.83 -4.75
N SER A 4 -14.54 19.98 -5.37
CA SER A 4 -14.30 18.54 -5.46
C SER A 4 -13.28 18.20 -6.56
N SER A 5 -12.57 17.08 -6.43
CA SER A 5 -11.72 16.56 -7.51
C SER A 5 -12.49 16.08 -8.74
N ASP A 6 -13.83 15.97 -8.65
CA ASP A 6 -14.74 15.73 -9.78
C ASP A 6 -15.00 16.97 -10.65
N GLU A 7 -14.87 18.19 -10.12
CA GLU A 7 -15.04 19.45 -10.89
C GLU A 7 -13.87 19.67 -11.87
N ARG A 8 -12.76 18.97 -11.66
CA ARG A 8 -11.61 19.00 -12.55
C ARG A 8 -11.96 18.38 -13.91
N PRO A 9 -11.69 19.07 -15.03
CA PRO A 9 -11.83 18.50 -16.37
C PRO A 9 -11.16 17.12 -16.50
N LYS A 10 -11.94 16.17 -17.00
CA LYS A 10 -11.55 14.76 -17.22
C LYS A 10 -10.94 14.64 -18.62
N ARG A 11 -9.88 13.82 -18.77
CA ARG A 11 -9.20 13.65 -20.07
C ARG A 11 -10.18 13.05 -21.10
N PRO A 12 -10.17 13.51 -22.35
CA PRO A 12 -11.02 12.94 -23.40
C PRO A 12 -10.58 11.52 -23.76
N LEU A 13 -11.47 10.79 -24.43
CA LEU A 13 -11.22 9.43 -24.90
C LEU A 13 -10.17 9.43 -26.01
N THR A 14 -9.40 8.34 -26.11
CA THR A 14 -8.58 8.07 -27.31
C THR A 14 -9.47 7.64 -28.47
N ALA A 15 -8.93 7.66 -29.69
CA ALA A 15 -9.64 7.22 -30.90
C ALA A 15 -10.32 5.84 -30.72
N TYR A 16 -9.57 4.85 -30.22
CA TYR A 16 -10.09 3.52 -29.89
C TYR A 16 -11.23 3.56 -28.85
N PHE A 17 -11.08 4.31 -27.74
CA PHE A 17 -12.14 4.37 -26.72
C PHE A 17 -13.37 5.16 -27.19
N ARG A 18 -13.23 6.07 -28.15
CA ARG A 18 -14.36 6.71 -28.84
C ARG A 18 -15.11 5.70 -29.70
N PHE A 19 -14.41 5.03 -30.63
CA PHE A 19 -14.96 3.94 -31.45
C PHE A 19 -15.66 2.87 -30.60
N LEU A 20 -15.02 2.45 -29.49
CA LEU A 20 -15.57 1.48 -28.55
C LEU A 20 -16.85 1.98 -27.88
N LYS A 21 -16.90 3.24 -27.42
CA LYS A 21 -18.11 3.81 -26.79
C LYS A 21 -19.31 3.79 -27.74
N GLU A 22 -19.08 4.12 -29.00
CA GLU A 22 -20.11 4.15 -30.05
C GLU A 22 -20.56 2.75 -30.45
N ASN A 23 -19.61 1.83 -30.70
CA ASN A 23 -19.90 0.52 -31.26
C ASN A 23 -20.28 -0.54 -30.21
N HIS A 24 -19.91 -0.37 -28.94
CA HIS A 24 -20.14 -1.40 -27.89
C HIS A 24 -21.60 -1.83 -27.76
N LEU A 25 -22.57 -0.91 -27.89
CA LEU A 25 -23.99 -1.25 -27.81
C LEU A 25 -24.44 -2.11 -29.01
N ALA A 26 -24.06 -1.72 -30.23
CA ALA A 26 -24.38 -2.49 -31.44
C ALA A 26 -23.69 -3.87 -31.44
N PHE A 27 -22.44 -3.95 -30.97
CA PHE A 27 -21.76 -5.23 -30.78
C PHE A 27 -22.47 -6.10 -29.73
N LYS A 28 -22.90 -5.53 -28.58
CA LYS A 28 -23.64 -6.27 -27.56
C LYS A 28 -25.00 -6.77 -28.06
N GLN A 29 -25.76 -5.94 -28.79
CA GLN A 29 -27.04 -6.33 -29.38
C GLN A 29 -26.88 -7.49 -30.39
N LYS A 30 -25.80 -7.51 -31.16
CA LYS A 30 -25.46 -8.60 -32.09
C LYS A 30 -24.85 -9.85 -31.40
N ASN A 31 -24.52 -9.77 -30.11
CA ASN A 31 -23.82 -10.82 -29.36
C ASN A 31 -24.29 -10.88 -27.88
N PRO A 32 -25.61 -11.05 -27.61
CA PRO A 32 -26.15 -10.89 -26.25
C PRO A 32 -25.57 -11.91 -25.25
N GLU A 33 -25.38 -13.15 -25.69
CA GLU A 33 -24.85 -14.28 -24.89
C GLU A 33 -23.33 -14.20 -24.63
N ILE A 34 -22.61 -13.29 -25.30
CA ILE A 34 -21.15 -13.24 -25.22
C ILE A 34 -20.71 -12.42 -24.01
N SER A 35 -19.87 -13.03 -23.17
CA SER A 35 -19.31 -12.35 -21.99
C SER A 35 -18.61 -11.03 -22.37
N SER A 36 -18.71 -10.03 -21.49
CA SER A 36 -18.14 -8.70 -21.74
C SER A 36 -16.63 -8.71 -22.04
N LEU A 37 -15.89 -9.73 -21.59
CA LEU A 37 -14.47 -9.88 -21.91
C LEU A 37 -14.27 -10.22 -23.39
N GLU A 38 -14.98 -11.23 -23.90
CA GLU A 38 -14.89 -11.65 -25.30
C GLU A 38 -15.52 -10.62 -26.25
N LEU A 39 -16.57 -9.92 -25.81
CA LEU A 39 -17.14 -8.79 -26.55
C LEU A 39 -16.10 -7.67 -26.76
N MET A 40 -15.37 -7.31 -25.70
CA MET A 40 -14.32 -6.28 -25.77
C MET A 40 -13.12 -6.75 -26.60
N LYS A 41 -12.79 -8.04 -26.63
CA LYS A 41 -11.82 -8.62 -27.57
C LYS A 41 -12.29 -8.53 -29.02
N LYS A 42 -13.57 -8.83 -29.33
CA LYS A 42 -14.14 -8.67 -30.68
C LYS A 42 -14.05 -7.21 -31.15
N ILE A 43 -14.42 -6.24 -30.30
CA ILE A 43 -14.32 -4.81 -30.61
C ILE A 43 -12.85 -4.39 -30.82
N ALA A 44 -11.91 -4.95 -30.05
CA ALA A 44 -10.47 -4.74 -30.24
C ALA A 44 -9.90 -5.41 -31.51
N GLY A 45 -10.57 -6.44 -32.06
CA GLY A 45 -10.29 -7.01 -33.38
C GLY A 45 -10.75 -6.08 -34.49
N ALA A 46 -12.05 -5.73 -34.49
CA ALA A 46 -12.66 -4.82 -35.45
C ALA A 46 -11.93 -3.46 -35.54
N TRP A 47 -11.45 -2.90 -34.41
CA TRP A 47 -10.62 -1.69 -34.44
C TRP A 47 -9.25 -1.89 -35.14
N ARG A 48 -8.63 -3.07 -35.02
CA ARG A 48 -7.37 -3.36 -35.73
C ARG A 48 -7.61 -3.51 -37.24
N GLU A 49 -8.70 -4.15 -37.63
CA GLU A 49 -9.12 -4.32 -39.03
C GLU A 49 -9.62 -3.02 -39.69
N LEU A 50 -10.14 -2.06 -38.91
CA LEU A 50 -10.75 -0.81 -39.41
C LEU A 50 -9.82 -0.03 -40.38
N PRO A 51 -10.31 0.45 -41.55
CA PRO A 51 -9.49 1.21 -42.50
C PRO A 51 -8.80 2.44 -41.91
N ALA A 52 -7.63 2.80 -42.44
CA ALA A 52 -6.84 3.94 -41.97
C ALA A 52 -7.58 5.28 -42.03
N SER A 53 -8.39 5.50 -43.09
CA SER A 53 -9.26 6.67 -43.24
C SER A 53 -10.31 6.79 -42.13
N GLN A 54 -10.96 5.68 -41.78
CA GLN A 54 -11.94 5.65 -40.69
C GLN A 54 -11.26 5.84 -39.32
N LYS A 55 -10.09 5.22 -39.09
CA LYS A 55 -9.25 5.48 -37.91
C LYS A 55 -8.81 6.94 -37.79
N GLN A 56 -8.51 7.60 -38.92
CA GLN A 56 -8.08 8.99 -38.95
C GLN A 56 -9.16 9.95 -38.42
N ALA A 57 -10.43 9.78 -38.83
CA ALA A 57 -11.54 10.58 -38.30
C ALA A 57 -11.65 10.47 -36.76
N TYR A 58 -11.44 9.27 -36.20
CA TYR A 58 -11.40 9.06 -34.76
C TYR A 58 -10.20 9.73 -34.05
N GLU A 59 -9.03 9.77 -34.69
CA GLU A 59 -7.85 10.49 -34.19
C GLU A 59 -7.99 12.02 -34.33
N GLU A 60 -8.68 12.52 -35.35
CA GLU A 60 -8.98 13.95 -35.51
C GLU A 60 -10.02 14.44 -34.50
N ALA A 61 -11.08 13.67 -34.26
CA ALA A 61 -12.03 13.93 -33.19
C ALA A 61 -11.36 13.87 -31.79
N ARG A 62 -10.33 13.04 -31.61
CA ARG A 62 -9.48 13.03 -30.41
C ARG A 62 -8.59 14.28 -30.33
N LYS A 63 -7.98 14.73 -31.44
CA LYS A 63 -7.15 15.96 -31.49
C LYS A 63 -7.96 17.18 -31.07
N THR A 64 -9.17 17.35 -31.62
CA THR A 64 -10.03 18.50 -31.31
C THR A 64 -10.52 18.50 -29.86
N ASP A 65 -10.97 17.36 -29.33
CA ASP A 65 -11.30 17.20 -27.92
C ASP A 65 -10.10 17.47 -27.00
N TRP A 66 -8.87 17.14 -27.43
CA TRP A 66 -7.66 17.38 -26.64
C TRP A 66 -7.28 18.87 -26.55
N GLN A 67 -7.63 19.70 -27.54
CA GLN A 67 -7.49 21.16 -27.44
C GLN A 67 -8.52 21.74 -26.48
N LYS A 68 -9.82 21.42 -26.67
CA LYS A 68 -10.92 21.77 -25.75
C LYS A 68 -10.59 21.38 -24.30
N TYR A 69 -9.99 20.20 -24.10
CA TYR A 69 -9.52 19.74 -22.80
C TYR A 69 -8.42 20.59 -22.19
N LYS A 70 -7.45 21.07 -22.98
CA LYS A 70 -6.40 21.99 -22.50
C LYS A 70 -7.02 23.33 -22.07
N GLU A 71 -7.91 23.88 -22.87
CA GLU A 71 -8.60 25.16 -22.62
C GLU A 71 -9.40 25.09 -21.33
N GLN A 72 -10.27 24.08 -21.19
CA GLN A 72 -11.03 23.81 -19.96
C GLN A 72 -10.11 23.61 -18.75
N LEU A 73 -9.01 22.86 -18.90
CA LEU A 73 -8.06 22.62 -17.81
C LEU A 73 -7.24 23.87 -17.46
N ALA A 74 -7.03 24.80 -18.40
CA ALA A 74 -6.39 26.09 -18.15
C ALA A 74 -7.34 27.04 -17.40
N ALA A 75 -8.59 27.16 -17.84
CA ALA A 75 -9.62 27.93 -17.16
C ALA A 75 -9.85 27.43 -15.72
N TYR A 76 -10.01 26.11 -15.54
CA TYR A 76 -10.13 25.48 -14.21
C TYR A 76 -8.91 25.73 -13.30
N LYS A 77 -7.70 25.79 -13.86
CA LYS A 77 -6.50 26.17 -13.09
C LYS A 77 -6.47 27.64 -12.70
N ALA A 78 -6.91 28.54 -13.59
CA ALA A 78 -6.95 29.98 -13.32
C ALA A 78 -7.99 30.33 -12.24
N GLN A 79 -9.09 29.56 -12.16
CA GLN A 79 -10.12 29.69 -11.12
C GLN A 79 -9.71 29.15 -9.74
N LEU A 80 -8.59 28.43 -9.62
CA LEU A 80 -8.17 27.78 -8.38
C LEU A 80 -7.30 28.71 -7.51
N THR A 81 -7.72 28.94 -6.27
CA THR A 81 -6.83 29.57 -5.27
C THR A 81 -5.64 28.65 -4.93
N PRO A 82 -4.49 29.19 -4.49
CA PRO A 82 -3.33 28.38 -4.09
C PRO A 82 -3.66 27.32 -3.02
N ALA A 83 -4.55 27.65 -2.08
CA ALA A 83 -5.01 26.73 -1.03
C ALA A 83 -5.83 25.55 -1.60
N GLN A 84 -6.75 25.80 -2.51
CA GLN A 84 -7.52 24.74 -3.19
C GLN A 84 -6.62 23.88 -4.08
N ALA A 85 -5.67 24.49 -4.80
CA ALA A 85 -4.69 23.77 -5.62
C ALA A 85 -3.79 22.85 -4.76
N ALA A 86 -3.39 23.30 -3.56
CA ALA A 86 -2.66 22.48 -2.59
C ALA A 86 -3.53 21.33 -2.04
N ALA A 87 -4.79 21.60 -1.69
CA ALA A 87 -5.73 20.58 -1.20
C ALA A 87 -5.96 19.47 -2.24
N LEU A 88 -6.18 19.82 -3.51
CA LEU A 88 -6.34 18.86 -4.62
C LEU A 88 -5.05 18.05 -4.91
N LYS A 89 -3.87 18.66 -4.71
CA LYS A 89 -2.57 17.96 -4.78
C LYS A 89 -2.43 16.94 -3.65
N GLU A 90 -2.86 17.30 -2.43
CA GLU A 90 -2.86 16.42 -1.27
C GLU A 90 -3.87 15.27 -1.34
N GLU A 91 -5.10 15.55 -1.80
CA GLU A 91 -6.10 14.52 -2.05
C GLU A 91 -5.58 13.50 -3.09
N ARG A 92 -5.03 13.99 -4.20
CA ARG A 92 -4.38 13.14 -5.22
C ARG A 92 -3.23 12.32 -4.64
N ARG A 93 -2.40 12.89 -3.75
CA ARG A 93 -1.32 12.18 -3.04
C ARG A 93 -1.88 11.04 -2.19
N LYS A 94 -2.93 11.31 -1.40
CA LYS A 94 -3.63 10.32 -0.57
C LYS A 94 -4.27 9.20 -1.39
N GLN A 95 -4.95 9.52 -2.50
CA GLN A 95 -5.56 8.51 -3.38
C GLN A 95 -4.51 7.63 -4.07
N LEU A 96 -3.39 8.20 -4.54
CA LEU A 96 -2.28 7.41 -5.10
C LEU A 96 -1.62 6.51 -4.05
N ALA A 97 -1.43 7.00 -2.82
CA ALA A 97 -0.92 6.19 -1.71
C ALA A 97 -1.86 5.03 -1.36
N LYS A 98 -3.18 5.29 -1.28
CA LYS A 98 -4.23 4.27 -1.08
C LYS A 98 -4.19 3.21 -2.18
N ARG A 99 -4.09 3.60 -3.46
CA ARG A 99 -3.96 2.69 -4.61
C ARG A 99 -2.67 1.88 -4.60
N ARG A 100 -1.53 2.48 -4.23
CA ARG A 100 -0.24 1.78 -4.06
C ARG A 100 -0.32 0.72 -2.95
N SER A 101 -0.80 1.12 -1.77
CA SER A 101 -1.01 0.22 -0.63
C SER A 101 -1.96 -0.95 -0.97
N ALA A 102 -3.06 -0.67 -1.69
CA ALA A 102 -3.97 -1.71 -2.17
C ALA A 102 -3.33 -2.68 -3.18
N ARG A 103 -2.43 -2.21 -4.07
CA ARG A 103 -1.66 -3.10 -4.97
C ARG A 103 -0.72 -4.00 -4.18
N VAL A 104 0.08 -3.43 -3.27
CA VAL A 104 1.02 -4.19 -2.42
C VAL A 104 0.27 -5.20 -1.55
N LYS A 105 -0.87 -4.83 -0.94
CA LYS A 105 -1.69 -5.78 -0.17
C LYS A 105 -2.19 -6.95 -1.03
N ARG A 106 -2.61 -6.71 -2.27
CA ARG A 106 -3.03 -7.78 -3.20
C ARG A 106 -1.85 -8.68 -3.58
N GLU A 107 -0.70 -8.11 -3.92
CA GLU A 107 0.53 -8.83 -4.24
C GLU A 107 0.94 -9.76 -3.08
N LEU A 108 1.01 -9.24 -1.86
CA LEU A 108 1.29 -10.04 -0.65
C LEU A 108 0.21 -11.11 -0.37
N THR A 109 -1.04 -10.90 -0.81
CA THR A 109 -2.10 -11.92 -0.69
C THR A 109 -1.92 -13.04 -1.72
N VAL A 110 -1.58 -12.70 -2.97
CA VAL A 110 -1.29 -13.66 -4.05
C VAL A 110 -0.03 -14.48 -3.73
N LEU A 111 0.98 -13.86 -3.12
CA LEU A 111 2.18 -14.54 -2.61
C LEU A 111 1.92 -15.33 -1.31
N GLY A 112 0.68 -15.43 -0.83
CA GLY A 112 0.31 -16.26 0.32
C GLY A 112 0.91 -15.79 1.66
N LYS A 113 1.16 -14.49 1.85
CA LYS A 113 1.84 -13.99 3.06
C LYS A 113 1.03 -14.32 4.33
N PRO A 114 1.64 -14.96 5.34
CA PRO A 114 1.00 -15.35 6.59
C PRO A 114 0.19 -14.23 7.26
N LYS A 115 -1.00 -14.58 7.73
CA LYS A 115 -1.85 -13.66 8.51
C LYS A 115 -1.21 -13.43 9.88
N ARG A 116 -1.12 -12.14 10.26
CA ARG A 116 -0.64 -11.69 11.58
C ARG A 116 -1.29 -12.49 12.72
N PRO A 117 -0.59 -12.69 13.85
CA PRO A 117 -1.11 -13.48 14.95
C PRO A 117 -2.35 -12.80 15.56
N ARG A 118 -3.34 -13.62 15.92
CA ARG A 118 -4.59 -13.20 16.55
C ARG A 118 -4.33 -12.86 18.02
N SER A 119 -4.89 -11.75 18.49
CA SER A 119 -5.01 -11.48 19.93
C SER A 119 -6.11 -12.36 20.53
N GLY A 120 -6.06 -12.65 21.83
CA GLY A 120 -7.10 -13.43 22.50
C GLY A 120 -8.49 -12.82 22.35
N PHE A 121 -8.58 -11.48 22.31
CA PHE A 121 -9.84 -10.79 21.97
C PHE A 121 -10.31 -11.06 20.53
N ASN A 122 -9.40 -11.24 19.56
CA ASN A 122 -9.80 -11.61 18.20
C ASN A 122 -10.31 -13.07 18.12
N ILE A 123 -9.75 -13.95 18.95
CA ILE A 123 -10.17 -15.35 19.05
C ILE A 123 -11.56 -15.44 19.70
N PHE A 124 -11.72 -14.82 20.87
CA PHE A 124 -13.02 -14.63 21.54
C PHE A 124 -14.08 -14.04 20.60
N VAL A 125 -13.77 -12.96 19.87
CA VAL A 125 -14.71 -12.40 18.88
C VAL A 125 -14.99 -13.40 17.76
N SER A 126 -14.01 -14.12 17.20
CA SER A 126 -14.29 -15.06 16.11
C SER A 126 -15.22 -16.21 16.50
N GLU A 127 -15.25 -16.60 17.78
CA GLU A 127 -16.20 -17.59 18.31
C GLU A 127 -17.56 -16.95 18.61
N ASN A 128 -17.57 -15.85 19.37
CA ASN A 128 -18.80 -15.28 19.94
C ASN A 128 -19.57 -14.36 18.96
N PHE A 129 -19.02 -14.02 17.79
CA PHE A 129 -19.63 -13.04 16.86
C PHE A 129 -20.91 -13.53 16.19
N GLN A 130 -21.05 -14.83 15.91
CA GLN A 130 -22.28 -15.37 15.34
C GLN A 130 -23.45 -15.21 16.33
N GLU A 131 -23.24 -15.63 17.57
CA GLU A 131 -24.24 -15.68 18.65
C GLU A 131 -24.54 -14.32 19.29
N SER A 132 -23.59 -13.39 19.30
CA SER A 132 -23.78 -12.05 19.88
C SER A 132 -25.03 -11.33 19.33
N PRO A 133 -25.91 -10.75 20.16
CA PRO A 133 -27.09 -10.06 19.66
C PRO A 133 -26.73 -8.74 18.94
N GLY A 134 -27.61 -8.29 18.04
CA GLY A 134 -27.49 -7.00 17.35
C GLY A 134 -27.60 -7.09 15.83
N ILE A 135 -28.33 -6.14 15.26
CA ILE A 135 -28.67 -6.08 13.82
C ILE A 135 -27.44 -5.76 12.95
N THR A 136 -26.49 -4.97 13.46
CA THR A 136 -25.29 -4.56 12.71
C THR A 136 -24.01 -5.19 13.25
N PRO A 137 -23.03 -5.53 12.38
CA PRO A 137 -21.69 -5.98 12.80
C PRO A 137 -20.99 -5.06 13.80
N VAL A 138 -21.23 -3.75 13.71
CA VAL A 138 -20.64 -2.74 14.60
C VAL A 138 -21.27 -2.80 15.99
N ALA A 139 -22.59 -3.00 16.09
CA ALA A 139 -23.27 -3.19 17.38
C ALA A 139 -22.83 -4.48 18.08
N LYS A 140 -22.81 -5.61 17.35
CA LYS A 140 -22.26 -6.90 17.81
C LYS A 140 -20.84 -6.74 18.37
N LEU A 141 -19.93 -6.13 17.60
CA LEU A 141 -18.53 -5.94 18.02
C LEU A 141 -18.40 -5.03 19.25
N LYS A 142 -19.23 -3.99 19.39
CA LYS A 142 -19.24 -3.13 20.58
C LYS A 142 -19.65 -3.93 21.82
N GLN A 143 -20.73 -4.72 21.74
CA GLN A 143 -21.16 -5.56 22.85
C GLN A 143 -20.10 -6.60 23.23
N LEU A 144 -19.45 -7.24 22.24
CA LEU A 144 -18.34 -8.18 22.50
C LEU A 144 -17.13 -7.52 23.16
N PHE A 145 -16.84 -6.27 22.84
CA PHE A 145 -15.79 -5.52 23.54
C PHE A 145 -16.18 -5.25 25.00
N ASP A 146 -17.43 -4.88 25.26
CA ASP A 146 -17.93 -4.63 26.62
C ASP A 146 -18.07 -5.92 27.46
N THR A 147 -18.43 -7.07 26.87
CA THR A 147 -18.39 -8.37 27.56
C THR A 147 -16.95 -8.81 27.82
N TRP A 148 -16.05 -8.73 26.82
CA TRP A 148 -14.63 -9.04 27.01
C TRP A 148 -13.99 -8.20 28.12
N ARG A 149 -14.35 -6.91 28.25
CA ARG A 149 -13.88 -6.09 29.38
C ARG A 149 -14.33 -6.65 30.73
N LYS A 150 -15.59 -7.10 30.84
CA LYS A 150 -16.19 -7.66 32.07
C LYS A 150 -15.71 -9.07 32.44
N LEU A 151 -15.26 -9.89 31.48
CA LEU A 151 -14.74 -11.24 31.78
C LEU A 151 -13.61 -11.21 32.82
N SER A 152 -13.55 -12.20 33.71
CA SER A 152 -12.49 -12.35 34.70
C SER A 152 -11.14 -12.70 34.04
N THR A 153 -10.05 -12.57 34.80
CA THR A 153 -8.72 -13.03 34.36
C THR A 153 -8.70 -14.52 34.06
N SER A 154 -9.42 -15.35 34.82
CA SER A 154 -9.54 -16.80 34.58
C SER A 154 -10.31 -17.12 33.30
N GLN A 155 -11.47 -16.47 33.08
CA GLN A 155 -12.24 -16.61 31.84
C GLN A 155 -11.47 -16.17 30.58
N LYS A 156 -10.48 -15.28 30.75
CA LYS A 156 -9.59 -14.83 29.67
C LYS A 156 -8.42 -15.79 29.37
N GLN A 157 -8.02 -16.67 30.30
CA GLN A 157 -6.81 -17.49 30.11
C GLN A 157 -6.85 -18.38 28.85
N PRO A 158 -7.92 -19.11 28.51
CA PRO A 158 -7.94 -19.95 27.31
C PRO A 158 -7.67 -19.14 26.03
N TYR A 159 -8.32 -17.98 25.91
CA TYR A 159 -8.14 -17.07 24.78
C TYR A 159 -6.74 -16.46 24.72
N LEU A 160 -6.10 -16.22 25.87
CA LEU A 160 -4.73 -15.72 25.94
C LEU A 160 -3.72 -16.81 25.55
N GLN A 161 -3.91 -18.05 26.01
CA GLN A 161 -3.08 -19.20 25.63
C GLN A 161 -3.17 -19.47 24.12
N LEU A 162 -4.38 -19.55 23.56
CA LEU A 162 -4.60 -19.70 22.12
C LEU A 162 -3.97 -18.55 21.30
N ALA A 163 -3.80 -17.36 21.89
CA ALA A 163 -3.10 -16.25 21.25
C ALA A 163 -1.58 -16.33 21.33
N GLU A 164 -1.00 -17.02 22.33
CA GLU A 164 0.42 -17.40 22.32
C GLU A 164 0.68 -18.49 21.27
N ASP A 165 -0.19 -19.51 21.18
CA ASP A 165 -0.11 -20.57 20.18
C ASP A 165 -0.20 -20.00 18.74
N ASP A 166 -1.08 -19.02 18.51
CA ASP A 166 -1.21 -18.34 17.21
C ASP A 166 0.02 -17.48 16.85
N LYS A 167 0.83 -17.04 17.84
CA LYS A 167 2.16 -16.45 17.59
C LYS A 167 3.18 -17.52 17.17
N VAL A 168 3.17 -18.70 17.77
CA VAL A 168 4.04 -19.81 17.36
C VAL A 168 3.71 -20.26 15.93
N ARG A 169 2.43 -20.43 15.62
CA ARG A 169 1.91 -20.64 14.25
C ARG A 169 2.46 -19.58 13.29
N TYR A 170 2.25 -18.30 13.59
CA TYR A 170 2.71 -17.20 12.74
C TYR A 170 4.23 -17.15 12.58
N ALA A 171 5.00 -17.45 13.62
CA ALA A 171 6.47 -17.48 13.55
C ALA A 171 6.97 -18.59 12.60
N ASN A 172 6.38 -19.78 12.69
CA ASN A 172 6.69 -20.92 11.82
C ASN A 172 6.27 -20.65 10.37
N GLU A 173 5.03 -20.23 10.13
CA GLU A 173 4.53 -19.85 8.80
C GLU A 173 5.42 -18.76 8.15
N MET A 174 5.77 -17.71 8.91
CA MET A 174 6.62 -16.63 8.39
C MET A 174 8.04 -17.11 8.09
N LYS A 175 8.62 -18.03 8.86
CA LYS A 175 9.95 -18.59 8.58
C LYS A 175 9.96 -19.31 7.23
N SER A 176 8.98 -20.17 6.98
CA SER A 176 8.85 -20.90 5.72
C SER A 176 8.50 -19.97 4.55
N TRP A 177 7.62 -18.99 4.77
CA TRP A 177 7.27 -18.00 3.75
C TRP A 177 8.46 -17.10 3.37
N GLU A 178 9.27 -16.66 4.33
CA GLU A 178 10.46 -15.84 4.05
C GLU A 178 11.55 -16.62 3.31
N ALA A 179 11.76 -17.90 3.64
CA ALA A 179 12.64 -18.77 2.86
C ALA A 179 12.18 -18.86 1.39
N LYS A 180 10.88 -19.09 1.15
CA LYS A 180 10.29 -19.10 -0.20
C LYS A 180 10.40 -17.75 -0.91
N MET A 181 10.37 -16.62 -0.19
CA MET A 181 10.59 -15.31 -0.83
C MET A 181 12.05 -15.12 -1.26
N VAL A 182 13.04 -15.61 -0.50
CA VAL A 182 14.46 -15.61 -0.92
C VAL A 182 14.65 -16.50 -2.15
N GLU A 183 14.11 -17.72 -2.13
CA GLU A 183 14.14 -18.67 -3.26
C GLU A 183 13.57 -18.06 -4.56
N LEU A 184 12.50 -17.26 -4.46
CA LEU A 184 11.88 -16.55 -5.59
C LEU A 184 12.55 -15.19 -5.92
N GLY A 185 13.71 -14.87 -5.35
CA GLY A 185 14.43 -13.60 -5.58
C GLY A 185 13.71 -12.35 -5.04
N ARG A 186 12.72 -12.52 -4.15
CA ARG A 186 11.89 -11.47 -3.54
C ARG A 186 12.32 -11.12 -2.13
N GLU A 187 13.64 -10.92 -1.94
CA GLU A 187 14.22 -10.50 -0.67
C GLU A 187 13.65 -9.17 -0.15
N ASP A 188 13.14 -8.32 -1.06
CA ASP A 188 12.44 -7.07 -0.74
C ASP A 188 11.20 -7.25 0.17
N LEU A 189 10.66 -8.47 0.23
CA LEU A 189 9.46 -8.80 1.00
C LEU A 189 9.73 -9.48 2.35
N VAL A 190 10.98 -9.87 2.61
CA VAL A 190 11.45 -10.48 3.85
C VAL A 190 11.54 -9.42 4.95
N ARG A 191 11.23 -9.77 6.21
CA ARG A 191 11.46 -8.89 7.37
C ARG A 191 12.96 -8.71 7.54
N PHE A 192 13.48 -7.58 7.05
CA PHE A 192 14.90 -7.23 7.10
C PHE A 192 15.51 -7.59 8.47
N ARG A 193 16.48 -8.50 8.49
CA ARG A 193 16.97 -9.16 9.71
C ARG A 193 17.76 -8.19 10.58
N ARG A 194 17.07 -7.33 11.32
CA ARG A 194 17.63 -6.41 12.32
C ARG A 194 18.05 -7.15 13.60
N GLN A 195 18.69 -8.31 13.45
CA GLN A 195 19.58 -8.81 14.49
C GLN A 195 20.67 -7.77 14.65
N LYS A 196 20.66 -7.05 15.78
CA LYS A 196 21.88 -6.42 16.27
C LYS A 196 22.91 -7.55 16.43
N GLN A 197 23.89 -7.61 15.53
CA GLN A 197 25.18 -8.15 15.94
C GLN A 197 25.64 -7.21 17.07
N LYS A 198 25.48 -7.65 18.32
CA LYS A 198 26.24 -7.04 19.42
C LYS A 198 27.72 -7.17 19.00
N PRO A 199 28.51 -6.10 18.99
CA PRO A 199 29.95 -6.24 18.90
C PRO A 199 30.38 -7.22 19.99
N ARG A 200 31.09 -8.29 19.62
CA ARG A 200 31.69 -9.18 20.61
C ARG A 200 32.73 -8.34 21.35
N THR A 201 32.46 -7.98 22.59
CA THR A 201 33.41 -7.27 23.45
C THR A 201 34.68 -8.12 23.54
N ALA A 202 35.77 -7.64 22.95
CA ALA A 202 37.04 -8.34 22.93
C ALA A 202 37.54 -8.59 24.37
N GLY A 203 38.11 -9.77 24.60
CA GLY A 203 38.38 -10.27 25.95
C GLY A 203 39.56 -9.57 26.65
N THR A 204 39.42 -9.37 27.96
CA THR A 204 40.44 -8.73 28.81
C THR A 204 41.48 -9.75 29.33
N ALA A 205 42.45 -10.14 28.49
CA ALA A 205 43.67 -10.89 28.87
C ALA A 205 44.65 -10.92 27.66
N LYS A 206 45.99 -10.89 27.79
CA LYS A 206 46.89 -10.81 28.98
C LYS A 206 48.26 -10.20 28.57
N LYS A 207 48.94 -9.57 29.55
CA LYS A 207 50.36 -9.14 29.66
C LYS A 207 51.42 -9.54 28.58
N ALA A 208 52.28 -8.57 28.21
CA ALA A 208 53.77 -8.59 28.22
C ALA A 208 54.29 -7.28 27.53
N GLN A 209 55.14 -6.44 28.16
CA GLN A 209 56.62 -6.45 28.09
C GLN A 209 57.20 -6.45 26.65
N THR A 210 58.12 -5.57 26.23
CA THR A 210 58.93 -4.53 26.94
C THR A 210 58.55 -3.10 26.46
N ALA A 211 59.33 -2.02 26.27
CA ALA A 211 60.78 -1.71 26.28
C ALA A 211 61.06 -0.25 26.78
N LYS A 212 62.18 0.38 26.38
CA LYS A 212 62.64 1.73 26.79
C LYS A 212 62.53 2.76 25.65
N ALA A 213 62.10 3.99 25.95
CA ALA A 213 62.63 5.23 25.36
C ALA A 213 62.22 6.47 26.19
N SER A 214 63.15 7.41 26.40
CA SER A 214 62.93 8.78 26.91
C SER A 214 64.09 9.65 26.43
N PRO A 215 63.84 10.91 26.01
CA PRO A 215 63.91 12.07 26.91
C PRO A 215 62.56 12.85 26.89
N ARG A 216 62.22 13.80 27.78
CA ARG A 216 62.84 15.09 28.18
C ARG A 216 62.99 16.11 27.03
N ASP A 217 62.60 17.38 27.17
CA ASP A 217 61.74 18.01 28.21
C ASP A 217 60.53 18.71 27.52
N SER A 218 60.11 19.98 27.64
CA SER A 218 60.55 21.18 28.37
C SER A 218 59.32 21.98 28.83
N LYS A 219 59.44 22.71 29.94
CA LYS A 219 58.37 23.60 30.45
C LYS A 219 58.30 24.93 29.69
N ALA A 220 57.09 25.42 29.45
CA ALA A 220 56.80 26.85 29.33
C ALA A 220 55.41 27.17 29.92
N LYS A 221 55.35 28.12 30.86
CA LYS A 221 54.11 28.76 31.36
C LYS A 221 54.17 30.25 31.00
N LEU A 222 53.10 30.81 30.45
CA LEU A 222 52.63 32.20 30.63
C LEU A 222 51.23 32.25 29.98
N LYS A 223 50.10 32.40 30.69
CA LYS A 223 49.57 33.53 31.50
C LYS A 223 48.90 34.61 30.62
N LYS A 224 47.55 34.68 30.69
CA LYS A 224 46.70 35.80 30.19
C LYS A 224 46.91 37.07 31.04
N PRO A 225 46.69 38.28 30.49
CA PRO A 225 45.38 38.99 30.53
C PRO A 225 44.63 38.90 29.18
N GLU A 226 43.33 39.16 28.99
CA GLU A 226 42.42 40.28 29.37
C GLU A 226 42.73 41.61 28.66
N GLU A 227 42.03 41.83 27.54
CA GLU A 227 40.86 42.73 27.50
C GLU A 227 39.60 41.86 27.27
#